data_AF-A0A920C4U6-F1
#
_entry.id   AF-A0A920C4U6-F1
#
_cell.length_a   1.000
_cell.length_b   1.000
_cell.length_c   1.000
_cell.angle_alpha   90.00
_cell.angle_beta   90.00
_cell.angle_gamma   90.00
#
_symmetry.space_group_name_H-M   'P 1'
#
loop_
_entity.id
_entity.type
_entity.pdbx_description
1 polymer ?
#
loop_
_entity_poly.entity_id
_entity_poly.type
_entity_poly.pdbx_seq_one_letter_code
_entity_poly.pdbx_strand_id
1 'polypeptide(L)' 'MKINEKLLKGLSLVSGTLITIGAIMFIYGYFVSAVTIVTAIGIGLAEGGTFIFIMGLFLVAVEENIRGKNQKQNQSS' A
#
# COMPACT_ATOMS: atom_id res chain seq x y z
N MET A 1 9.08 -19.45 5.29
CA MET A 1 7.80 -18.76 5.57
C MET A 1 8.07 -17.61 6.53
N LYS A 2 8.73 -16.52 6.08
CA LYS A 2 9.11 -15.39 6.96
C LYS A 2 9.29 -14.05 6.22
N ILE A 3 9.68 -14.07 4.95
CA ILE A 3 9.98 -12.84 4.20
C ILE A 3 8.69 -12.17 3.72
N ASN A 4 7.77 -12.95 3.17
CA ASN A 4 6.53 -12.49 2.54
C ASN A 4 5.57 -11.83 3.55
N GLU A 5 5.36 -12.45 4.73
CA GLU A 5 4.56 -11.86 5.81
C GLU A 5 5.20 -10.59 6.39
N LYS A 6 6.54 -10.52 6.46
CA LYS A 6 7.25 -9.32 6.92
C LYS A 6 7.16 -8.18 5.91
N LEU A 7 7.27 -8.50 4.62
CA LEU A 7 7.11 -7.53 3.53
C LEU A 7 5.69 -6.96 3.53
N LEU A 8 4.68 -7.83 3.57
CA LEU A 8 3.27 -7.42 3.60
C LEU A 8 2.94 -6.60 4.86
N LYS A 9 3.44 -7.01 6.04
CA LYS A 9 3.27 -6.22 7.28
C LYS A 9 3.94 -4.87 7.20
N GLY A 10 5.16 -4.79 6.66
CA GLY A 10 5.88 -3.53 6.48
C GLY A 10 5.17 -2.60 5.51
N LEU A 11 4.75 -3.13 4.35
CA LEU A 11 3.96 -2.39 3.36
C LEU A 11 2.63 -1.92 3.92
N SER A 12 1.89 -2.78 4.61
CA SER A 12 0.61 -2.44 5.24
C SER A 12 0.77 -1.37 6.32
N LEU A 13 1.86 -1.40 7.10
CA LEU A 13 2.16 -0.37 8.09
C LEU A 13 2.46 0.98 7.42
N VAL A 14 3.37 1.00 6.43
CA VAL A 14 3.81 2.22 5.75
C VAL A 14 2.66 2.85 4.96
N SER A 15 1.97 2.06 4.13
CA SER A 15 0.81 2.55 3.36
C SER A 15 -0.35 2.98 4.26
N GLY A 16 -0.64 2.23 5.33
CA GLY A 16 -1.65 2.59 6.31
C GLY A 16 -1.38 3.96 6.95
N THR A 17 -0.13 4.22 7.35
CA THR A 17 0.25 5.54 7.90
C THR A 17 0.16 6.66 6.86
N LEU A 18 0.62 6.43 5.62
CA LEU A 18 0.55 7.40 4.53
C LEU A 18 -0.89 7.77 4.18
N ILE A 19 -1.77 6.77 4.01
CA ILE A 19 -3.19 6.98 3.70
C ILE A 19 -3.88 7.69 4.85
N THR A 20 -3.59 7.33 6.10
CA THR A 20 -4.18 7.98 7.29
C THR A 20 -3.80 9.46 7.34
N ILE A 21 -2.52 9.78 7.16
CA ILE A 21 -2.04 11.17 7.16
C ILE A 21 -2.66 11.93 5.98
N GLY A 22 -2.69 11.34 4.78
CA GLY A 22 -3.33 11.94 3.60
C GLY A 22 -4.81 12.22 3.80
N ALA A 23 -5.56 11.29 4.40
CA ALA A 23 -6.98 11.44 4.70
C ALA A 23 -7.23 12.56 5.73
N ILE A 24 -6.43 12.64 6.80
CA ILE A 24 -6.52 13.72 7.79
C ILE A 24 -6.23 15.07 7.13
N MET A 25 -5.19 15.14 6.30
CA MET A 25 -4.79 16.37 5.60
C MET A 25 -5.83 16.81 4.56
N PHE A 26 -6.47 15.85 3.89
CA PHE A 26 -7.60 16.10 2.99
C PHE A 26 -8.81 16.64 3.74
N ILE A 27 -9.22 16.00 4.85
CA ILE A 27 -10.35 16.45 5.67
C ILE A 27 -10.07 17.86 6.22
N TYR A 28 -8.86 18.11 6.73
CA TYR A 28 -8.49 19.43 7.26
C TYR A 28 -8.42 20.50 6.16
N GLY A 29 -7.80 20.19 5.02
CA GLY A 29 -7.70 21.11 3.89
C GLY A 29 -9.07 21.48 3.30
N TYR A 30 -9.95 20.48 3.17
CA TYR A 30 -11.28 20.65 2.56
C TYR A 30 -12.31 21.28 3.50
N PHE A 31 -12.41 20.82 4.76
CA PHE A 31 -13.45 21.29 5.69
C PHE A 31 -13.04 22.50 6.53
N VAL A 32 -11.76 22.64 6.89
CA VAL A 32 -11.35 23.67 7.87
C VAL A 32 -10.83 24.92 7.19
N SER A 33 -9.94 24.77 6.21
CA SER A 33 -9.09 25.89 5.79
C SER A 33 -9.44 26.48 4.42
N ALA A 34 -10.18 25.76 3.55
CA ALA A 34 -10.41 26.12 2.14
C ALA A 34 -9.11 26.50 1.38
N VAL A 35 -7.96 26.00 1.85
CA VAL A 35 -6.66 26.26 1.24
C VAL A 35 -6.46 25.22 0.16
N THR A 36 -6.65 25.63 -1.10
CA THR A 36 -6.59 24.77 -2.29
C THR A 36 -5.30 23.94 -2.36
N ILE A 37 -4.18 24.49 -1.88
CA ILE A 37 -2.88 23.82 -1.84
C ILE A 37 -2.89 22.63 -0.86
N VAL A 38 -3.47 22.80 0.33
CA VAL A 38 -3.51 21.74 1.34
C VAL A 38 -4.44 20.61 0.89
N THR A 39 -5.57 20.96 0.27
CA THR A 39 -6.48 19.97 -0.33
C THR A 39 -5.80 19.19 -1.46
N ALA A 40 -5.05 19.87 -2.34
CA ALA A 40 -4.31 19.20 -3.42
C ALA A 40 -3.23 18.25 -2.90
N ILE A 41 -2.51 18.65 -1.85
CA ILE A 41 -1.53 17.78 -1.18
C ILE A 41 -2.24 16.58 -0.53
N GLY A 42 -3.36 16.80 0.14
CA GLY A 42 -4.16 15.72 0.76
C GLY A 42 -4.64 14.70 -0.27
N ILE A 43 -5.17 15.15 -1.41
CA ILE A 43 -5.56 14.26 -2.52
C ILE A 43 -4.35 13.49 -3.04
N GLY A 44 -3.22 14.17 -3.29
CA GLY A 44 -2.01 13.53 -3.78
C GLY A 44 -1.46 12.47 -2.83
N LEU A 45 -1.49 12.73 -1.51
CA LEU A 45 -1.09 11.77 -0.48
C LEU A 45 -2.05 10.59 -0.36
N ALA A 46 -3.36 10.83 -0.46
CA ALA A 46 -4.37 9.78 -0.39
C ALA A 46 -4.34 8.86 -1.62
N GLU A 47 -4.32 9.43 -2.82
CA GLU A 47 -4.23 8.70 -4.09
C GLU A 47 -2.87 8.00 -4.21
N GLY A 48 -1.77 8.70 -3.91
CA GLY A 48 -0.44 8.12 -3.93
C GLY A 48 -0.26 6.99 -2.92
N GLY A 49 -0.78 7.15 -1.70
CA GLY A 49 -0.81 6.11 -0.67
C GLY A 49 -1.60 4.87 -1.11
N THR A 50 -2.74 5.08 -1.77
CA THR A 50 -3.58 4.01 -2.34
C THR A 50 -2.85 3.26 -3.46
N PHE A 51 -2.16 3.97 -4.34
CA PHE A 51 -1.33 3.35 -5.39
C PHE A 51 -0.21 2.48 -4.81
N ILE A 52 0.51 2.98 -3.80
CA ILE A 52 1.58 2.24 -3.12
C ILE A 52 1.00 0.99 -2.44
N PHE A 53 -0.17 1.10 -1.83
CA PHE A 53 -0.85 -0.03 -1.20
C PHE A 53 -1.21 -1.13 -2.20
N ILE A 54 -1.83 -0.74 -3.33
CA ILE A 54 -2.22 -1.67 -4.40
C ILE A 54 -0.98 -2.35 -4.98
N MET A 55 0.08 -1.59 -5.28
CA MET A 55 1.35 -2.17 -5.76
C MET A 55 1.96 -3.15 -4.76
N GLY A 56 1.92 -2.82 -3.46
CA GLY A 56 2.36 -3.72 -2.40
C GLY A 56 1.58 -5.04 -2.37
N LEU A 57 0.26 -4.97 -2.50
CA LEU A 57 -0.62 -6.14 -2.59
C LEU A 57 -0.31 -6.99 -3.83
N PHE A 58 -0.15 -6.37 -5.00
CA PHE A 58 0.22 -7.06 -6.23
C PHE A 58 1.55 -7.79 -6.11
N LEU A 59 2.55 -7.17 -5.48
CA LEU A 59 3.87 -7.75 -5.35
C LEU A 59 3.84 -9.02 -4.48
N VAL A 60 3.06 -8.99 -3.40
CA VAL A 60 2.84 -10.18 -2.55
C VAL A 60 2.07 -11.26 -3.29
N ALA A 61 1.02 -10.90 -4.05
CA ALA A 61 0.25 -11.87 -4.84
C ALA A 61 1.11 -12.55 -5.93
N VAL A 62 1.99 -11.78 -6.60
CA VAL A 62 2.93 -12.33 -7.59
C VAL A 62 3.95 -13.25 -6.92
N GLU A 63 4.49 -12.85 -5.77
CA GLU A 63 5.44 -13.67 -5.01
C GLU A 63 4.81 -15.00 -4.55
N GLU A 64 3.56 -14.99 -4.08
CA GLU A 64 2.81 -16.21 -3.75
C GLU A 64 2.58 -17.09 -4.98
N ASN A 65 2.21 -16.52 -6.13
CA ASN A 65 2.01 -17.28 -7.36
C ASN A 65 3.30 -17.93 -7.88
N ILE A 66 4.41 -17.18 -7.90
CA ILE A 66 5.74 -17.71 -8.29
C ILE A 66 6.15 -18.83 -7.34
N ARG A 67 5.94 -18.66 -6.03
CA ARG A 67 6.30 -19.65 -5.03
C ARG A 67 5.45 -20.92 -5.13
N GLY A 68 4.17 -20.79 -5.43
CA GLY A 68 3.27 -21.92 -5.71
C GLY A 68 3.70 -22.75 -6.92
N LYS A 69 4.27 -22.13 -7.95
CA LYS A 69 4.82 -22.84 -9.12
C LYS A 69 6.10 -23.63 -8.79
N ASN A 70 7.00 -23.08 -7.97
CA ASN A 70 8.25 -23.75 -7.58
C ASN A 70 8.03 -24.97 -6.68
N GLN A 71 6.98 -24.97 -5.86
CA GLN A 71 6.64 -26.14 -5.02
C GLN A 71 6.05 -27.30 -5.83
N LYS A 72 5.25 -27.03 -6.87
CA LYS A 72 4.74 -28.07 -7.78
C LYS A 72 5.83 -28.75 -8.59
N GLN A 73 6.93 -28.06 -8.88
CA GLN A 73 8.06 -28.61 -9.65
C GLN A 73 8.94 -29.56 -8.82
N ASN A 74 9.09 -29.34 -7.50
CA ASN A 74 9.88 -30.20 -6.60
C ASN A 74 9.12 -31.43 -6.06
N GLN A 75 7.81 -31.55 -6.31
CA GLN A 75 7.02 -32.75 -5.96
C GLN A 75 6.86 -33.73 -7.12
N SER A 76 7.38 -33.42 -8.30
CA SER A 76 7.29 -34.26 -9.52
C SER A 76 8.66 -34.83 -9.95
N SER A 77 9.68 -34.76 -9.09
CA SER A 77 11.03 -35.22 -9.40
C SER A 77 11.59 -36.14 -8.33
#